data_AF-A0A0B7BIQ1-F1
#
_entry.id   AF-A0A0B7BIQ1-F1
#
_cell.length_a   1.000
_cell.length_b   1.000
_cell.length_c   1.000
_cell.angle_alpha   90.00
_cell.angle_beta   90.00
_cell.angle_gamma   90.00
#
_symmetry.space_group_name_H-M   'P 1'
#
loop_
_entity.id
_entity.type
_entity.pdbx_description
1 polymer ?
#
loop_
_entity_poly.entity_id
_entity_poly.type
_entity_poly.pdbx_seq_one_letter_code
_entity_poly.pdbx_strand_id
1 'polypeptide(L)'
;MTLLMLQLMSQKAKYSQFLFQLSDLGCQLQEPRLRDTARAILKIMPADVHTIKKFTTICSEGANSDQPMSTALESMFFNNSTTQTLYNTEVCYALLMPSLDPMCEEAFGFQYKFVLSGGIQLAINMLTKNNFMPNADLPSRRSAYQTVLKISKMMLTVLGHARVQIVVEACTSEASVRTVTPKAHEEAAALQQALLHIPNPESEYSMRNVASRLGGQLAEQVC
;
A
#
# COMPACT_ATOMS: atom_id res chain seq x y z
N MET A 1 -3.21 31.26 6.80
CA MET A 1 -2.77 31.61 5.42
C MET A 1 -1.92 30.51 4.79
N THR A 2 -0.91 29.96 5.48
CA THR A 2 0.01 28.93 4.96
C THR A 2 -0.69 27.61 4.54
N LEU A 3 -1.66 27.11 5.32
CA LEU A 3 -2.41 25.90 4.98
C LEU A 3 -3.24 26.05 3.69
N LEU A 4 -3.83 27.23 3.46
CA LEU A 4 -4.60 27.51 2.25
C LEU A 4 -3.71 27.50 1.00
N MET A 5 -2.48 28.03 1.11
CA MET A 5 -1.50 28.01 0.02
C MET A 5 -1.08 26.58 -0.33
N LEU A 6 -0.80 25.74 0.68
CA LEU A 6 -0.44 24.34 0.45
C LEU A 6 -1.60 23.55 -0.17
N GLN A 7 -2.84 23.83 0.24
CA GLN A 7 -4.03 23.27 -0.38
C GLN A 7 -4.15 23.69 -1.85
N LEU A 8 -3.92 24.96 -2.19
CA LEU A 8 -3.94 25.42 -3.59
C LEU A 8 -2.83 24.76 -4.43
N MET A 9 -1.68 24.45 -3.81
CA MET A 9 -0.59 23.76 -4.47
C MET A 9 -0.92 22.30 -4.79
N SER A 10 -1.57 21.56 -3.87
CA SER A 10 -1.95 20.16 -4.11
C SER A 10 -3.03 19.97 -5.18
N GLN A 11 -3.73 21.04 -5.56
CA GLN A 11 -4.72 21.05 -6.65
C GLN A 11 -4.09 21.14 -8.05
N LYS A 12 -2.79 21.44 -8.17
CA LYS A 12 -2.12 21.56 -9.47
C LYS A 12 -0.87 20.69 -9.52
N ALA A 13 -0.92 19.63 -10.33
CA ALA A 13 0.17 18.66 -10.51
C ALA A 13 1.56 19.28 -10.71
N LYS A 14 1.63 20.47 -11.36
CA LYS A 14 2.88 21.18 -11.63
C LYS A 14 3.70 21.50 -10.37
N TYR A 15 3.07 21.72 -9.22
CA TYR A 15 3.81 22.06 -7.99
C TYR A 15 4.48 20.82 -7.39
N SER A 16 3.76 19.70 -7.31
CA SER A 16 4.31 18.41 -6.90
C SER A 16 5.44 17.98 -7.84
N GLN A 17 5.23 18.11 -9.15
CA GLN A 17 6.25 17.80 -10.17
C GLN A 17 7.50 18.67 -10.03
N PHE A 18 7.34 19.98 -9.81
CA PHE A 18 8.46 20.88 -9.55
C PHE A 18 9.25 20.45 -8.32
N LEU A 19 8.58 20.09 -7.22
CA LEU A 19 9.23 19.64 -6.00
C LEU A 19 9.94 18.29 -6.17
N PHE A 20 9.41 17.39 -6.99
CA PHE A 20 10.10 16.14 -7.36
C PHE A 20 11.41 16.46 -8.10
N GLN A 21 11.34 17.31 -9.14
CA GLN A 21 12.51 17.72 -9.91
C GLN A 21 13.56 18.43 -9.04
N LEU A 22 13.13 19.31 -8.14
CA LEU A 22 14.02 20.04 -7.24
C LEU A 22 14.72 19.09 -6.26
N SER A 23 13.98 18.13 -5.71
CA SER A 23 14.52 17.12 -4.81
C SER A 23 15.48 16.16 -5.51
N ASP A 24 15.11 15.68 -6.70
CA ASP A 24 15.96 14.80 -7.51
C ASP A 24 17.24 15.51 -7.96
N LEU A 25 17.16 16.81 -8.30
CA LEU A 25 18.34 17.64 -8.57
C LEU A 25 19.23 17.76 -7.32
N GLY A 26 18.64 17.94 -6.13
CA GLY A 26 19.38 17.93 -4.87
C GLY A 26 20.11 16.61 -4.61
N CYS A 27 19.51 15.47 -5.00
CA CYS A 27 20.20 14.17 -4.98
C CYS A 27 21.37 14.14 -5.97
N GLN A 28 21.16 14.57 -7.22
CA GLN A 28 22.20 14.55 -8.27
C GLN A 28 23.39 15.44 -7.93
N LEU A 29 23.14 16.62 -7.38
CA LEU A 29 24.17 17.58 -6.96
C LEU A 29 24.81 17.24 -5.62
N GLN A 30 24.36 16.18 -4.94
CA GLN A 30 24.75 15.85 -3.56
C GLN A 30 24.60 17.05 -2.61
N GLU A 31 23.51 17.82 -2.73
CA GLU A 31 23.16 18.95 -1.85
C GLU A 31 21.96 18.55 -0.97
N PRO A 32 22.20 18.05 0.26
CA PRO A 32 21.14 17.59 1.15
C PRO A 32 20.10 18.66 1.45
N ARG A 33 20.50 19.93 1.62
CA ARG A 33 19.57 20.99 2.01
C ARG A 33 18.51 21.22 0.95
N LEU A 34 18.88 21.20 -0.33
CA LEU A 34 17.96 21.37 -1.45
C LEU A 34 16.94 20.22 -1.50
N ARG A 35 17.46 18.99 -1.44
CA ARG A 35 16.68 17.76 -1.43
C ARG A 35 15.70 17.72 -0.26
N ASP A 36 16.20 17.94 0.95
CA ASP A 36 15.44 17.78 2.18
C ASP A 36 14.40 18.90 2.33
N THR A 37 14.70 20.12 1.88
CA THR A 37 13.72 21.23 1.88
C THR A 37 12.55 20.96 0.92
N ALA A 38 12.85 20.50 -0.31
CA ALA A 38 11.80 20.15 -1.27
C ALA A 38 10.88 19.03 -0.73
N ARG A 39 11.47 18.02 -0.08
CA ARG A 39 10.72 16.93 0.57
C ARG A 39 9.95 17.37 1.80
N ALA A 40 10.49 18.29 2.60
CA ALA A 40 9.77 18.85 3.75
C ALA A 40 8.49 19.54 3.31
N ILE A 41 8.53 20.27 2.19
CA ILE A 41 7.33 20.88 1.59
C ILE A 41 6.35 19.79 1.14
N LEU A 42 6.81 18.76 0.43
CA LEU A 42 5.94 17.64 0.00
C LEU A 42 5.25 16.93 1.18
N LYS A 43 5.92 16.81 2.34
CA LYS A 43 5.37 16.16 3.54
C LYS A 43 4.28 16.96 4.24
N ILE A 44 4.33 18.30 4.17
CA ILE A 44 3.31 19.16 4.78
C ILE A 44 2.18 19.50 3.81
N MET A 45 2.40 19.31 2.50
CA MET A 45 1.36 19.44 1.51
C MET A 45 0.37 18.29 1.63
N PRO A 46 -0.95 18.56 1.51
CA PRO A 46 -1.92 17.51 1.26
C PRO A 46 -1.53 16.72 0.01
N ALA A 47 -1.89 15.43 -0.01
CA ALA A 47 -1.64 14.60 -1.16
C ALA A 47 -2.24 15.24 -2.43
N ASP A 48 -1.44 15.21 -3.50
CA ASP A 48 -1.73 15.82 -4.79
C ASP A 48 -2.97 15.14 -5.38
N VAL A 49 -3.97 15.94 -5.72
CA VAL A 49 -5.27 15.42 -6.14
C VAL A 49 -5.14 14.58 -7.40
N HIS A 50 -4.19 14.89 -8.30
CA HIS A 50 -3.97 14.11 -9.51
C HIS A 50 -3.32 12.76 -9.20
N THR A 51 -2.40 12.72 -8.24
CA THR A 51 -1.78 11.48 -7.76
C THR A 51 -2.83 10.57 -7.12
N ILE A 52 -3.70 11.13 -6.26
CA ILE A 52 -4.82 10.40 -5.67
C ILE A 52 -5.74 9.85 -6.78
N LYS A 53 -6.18 10.72 -7.70
CA LYS A 53 -7.05 10.31 -8.81
C LYS A 53 -6.41 9.19 -9.63
N LYS A 54 -5.11 9.30 -9.93
CA LYS A 54 -4.36 8.29 -10.67
C LYS A 54 -4.34 6.96 -9.95
N PHE A 55 -4.09 6.94 -8.63
CA PHE A 55 -4.20 5.71 -7.83
C PHE A 55 -5.60 5.13 -7.87
N THR A 56 -6.64 5.93 -7.63
CA THR A 56 -8.03 5.46 -7.62
C THR A 56 -8.43 4.89 -8.98
N THR A 57 -8.08 5.55 -10.09
CA THR A 57 -8.36 5.06 -11.45
C THR A 57 -7.64 3.76 -11.73
N ILE A 58 -6.31 3.71 -11.52
CA ILE A 58 -5.50 2.50 -11.79
C ILE A 58 -5.99 1.31 -10.97
N CYS A 59 -6.32 1.50 -9.69
CA CYS A 59 -6.80 0.41 -8.85
C CYS A 59 -8.21 -0.04 -9.27
N SER A 60 -9.07 0.90 -9.69
CA SER A 60 -10.42 0.55 -10.19
C SER A 60 -10.37 -0.23 -11.50
N GLU A 61 -9.50 0.14 -12.43
CA GLU A 61 -9.28 -0.59 -13.68
C GLU A 61 -8.63 -1.96 -13.41
N GLY A 62 -7.60 -1.98 -12.55
CA GLY A 62 -6.89 -3.21 -12.20
C GLY A 62 -7.76 -4.22 -11.46
N ALA A 63 -8.69 -3.77 -10.60
CA ALA A 63 -9.61 -4.65 -9.89
C ALA A 63 -10.62 -5.38 -10.80
N ASN A 64 -10.86 -4.85 -12.01
CA ASN A 64 -11.72 -5.46 -13.02
C ASN A 64 -10.92 -6.24 -14.09
N SER A 65 -9.62 -6.38 -13.91
CA SER A 65 -8.73 -7.04 -14.86
C SER A 65 -8.48 -8.48 -14.44
N ASP A 66 -8.35 -9.38 -15.42
CA ASP A 66 -7.92 -10.77 -15.19
C ASP A 66 -6.41 -10.88 -14.89
N GLN A 67 -5.66 -9.77 -15.04
CA GLN A 67 -4.23 -9.77 -14.75
C GLN A 67 -3.97 -9.82 -13.24
N PRO A 68 -3.04 -10.66 -12.76
CA PRO A 68 -2.75 -10.80 -11.33
C PRO A 68 -2.17 -9.52 -10.70
N MET A 69 -1.62 -8.62 -11.53
CA MET A 69 -1.09 -7.34 -11.09
C MET A 69 -1.16 -6.30 -12.21
N SER A 70 -1.65 -5.10 -11.88
CA SER A 70 -1.68 -3.98 -12.81
C SER A 70 -0.26 -3.45 -13.07
N THR A 71 0.17 -3.47 -14.33
CA THR A 71 1.45 -2.87 -14.77
C THR A 71 1.47 -1.36 -14.57
N ALA A 72 0.32 -0.71 -14.72
CA ALA A 72 0.16 0.71 -14.44
C ALA A 72 0.36 1.00 -12.95
N LEU A 73 -0.15 0.12 -12.06
CA LEU A 73 0.11 0.24 -10.63
C LEU A 73 1.60 0.07 -10.32
N GLU A 74 2.25 -0.95 -10.88
CA GLU A 74 3.68 -1.16 -10.68
C GLU A 74 4.51 0.06 -11.11
N SER A 75 4.17 0.66 -12.25
CA SER A 75 4.87 1.85 -12.77
C SER A 75 4.82 3.07 -11.84
N MET A 76 3.85 3.14 -10.92
CA MET A 76 3.80 4.20 -9.91
C MET A 76 4.96 4.10 -8.90
N PHE A 77 5.51 2.91 -8.69
CA PHE A 77 6.55 2.64 -7.67
C PHE A 77 7.89 2.29 -8.30
N PHE A 78 7.90 1.78 -9.53
CA PHE A 78 9.11 1.44 -10.27
C PHE A 78 9.32 2.46 -11.39
N ASN A 79 9.82 3.65 -11.01
CA ASN A 79 10.13 4.74 -11.95
C ASN A 79 11.51 5.34 -11.65
N ASN A 80 11.94 6.25 -12.52
CA ASN A 80 13.29 6.83 -12.47
C ASN A 80 13.45 7.96 -11.42
N SER A 81 12.36 8.47 -10.86
CA SER A 81 12.39 9.53 -9.85
C SER A 81 12.31 8.92 -8.44
N THR A 82 13.44 9.01 -7.73
CA THR A 82 13.54 8.63 -6.31
C THR A 82 12.51 9.38 -5.47
N THR A 83 12.34 10.68 -5.72
CA THR A 83 11.42 11.51 -4.95
C THR A 83 9.97 11.19 -5.27
N GLN A 84 9.62 11.00 -6.54
CA GLN A 84 8.26 10.62 -6.92
C GLN A 84 7.90 9.24 -6.38
N THR A 85 8.83 8.28 -6.42
CA THR A 85 8.62 6.95 -5.84
C THR A 85 8.36 7.02 -4.33
N LEU A 86 9.18 7.78 -3.59
CA LEU A 86 8.97 8.00 -2.16
C LEU A 86 7.59 8.63 -1.89
N TYR A 87 7.25 9.69 -2.63
CA TYR A 87 5.97 10.38 -2.51
C TYR A 87 4.78 9.45 -2.80
N ASN A 88 4.83 8.71 -3.90
CA ASN A 88 3.79 7.75 -4.27
C ASN A 88 3.62 6.65 -3.21
N THR A 89 4.72 6.22 -2.60
CA THR A 89 4.69 5.24 -1.49
C THR A 89 3.98 5.81 -0.26
N GLU A 90 4.29 7.05 0.11
CA GLU A 90 3.64 7.74 1.24
C GLU A 90 2.15 8.03 0.98
N VAL A 91 1.80 8.51 -0.22
CA VAL A 91 0.41 8.76 -0.63
C VAL A 91 -0.39 7.45 -0.67
N CYS A 92 0.18 6.38 -1.23
CA CYS A 92 -0.47 5.07 -1.25
C CYS A 92 -0.79 4.59 0.17
N TYR A 93 0.18 4.67 1.09
CA TYR A 93 -0.06 4.30 2.47
C TYR A 93 -1.11 5.18 3.16
N ALA A 94 -1.14 6.49 2.87
CA ALA A 94 -2.15 7.39 3.40
C ALA A 94 -3.57 7.09 2.88
N LEU A 95 -3.70 6.58 1.64
CA LEU A 95 -4.97 6.11 1.10
C LEU A 95 -5.40 4.76 1.70
N LEU A 96 -4.45 3.87 1.98
CA LEU A 96 -4.71 2.59 2.63
C LEU A 96 -5.08 2.74 4.11
N MET A 97 -4.44 3.67 4.82
CA MET A 97 -4.59 3.90 6.25
C MET A 97 -4.76 5.40 6.53
N PRO A 98 -5.90 6.00 6.14
CA PRO A 98 -6.15 7.42 6.40
C PRO A 98 -6.19 7.69 7.90
N SER A 99 -5.66 8.84 8.31
CA SER A 99 -5.49 9.18 9.74
C SER A 99 -6.79 9.46 10.48
N LEU A 100 -7.86 9.83 9.76
CA LEU A 100 -9.16 10.14 10.36
C LEU A 100 -9.95 8.87 10.67
N ASP A 101 -10.25 8.08 9.63
CA ASP A 101 -11.01 6.84 9.79
C ASP A 101 -10.60 5.82 8.70
N PRO A 102 -9.71 4.86 9.02
CA PRO A 102 -9.31 3.82 8.07
C PRO A 102 -10.35 2.71 7.89
N MET A 103 -11.43 2.69 8.68
CA MET A 103 -12.47 1.66 8.62
C MET A 103 -13.71 2.09 7.83
N CYS A 104 -13.79 3.35 7.40
CA CYS A 104 -14.93 3.88 6.65
C CYS A 104 -15.09 3.24 5.26
N GLU A 105 -16.29 3.33 4.68
CA GLU A 105 -16.60 2.73 3.38
C GLU A 105 -15.79 3.32 2.22
N GLU A 106 -15.44 4.60 2.29
CA GLU A 106 -14.59 5.24 1.27
C GLU A 106 -13.18 4.64 1.28
N ALA A 107 -12.57 4.51 2.46
CA ALA A 107 -11.26 3.90 2.64
C ALA A 107 -11.30 2.43 2.20
N PHE A 108 -12.32 1.68 2.62
CA PHE A 108 -12.53 0.30 2.21
C PHE A 108 -12.64 0.16 0.69
N GLY A 109 -13.38 1.06 0.03
CA GLY A 109 -13.53 1.06 -1.42
C GLY A 109 -12.20 1.24 -2.18
N PHE A 110 -11.23 1.97 -1.63
CA PHE A 110 -9.88 2.05 -2.17
C PHE A 110 -9.04 0.82 -1.79
N GLN A 111 -8.99 0.47 -0.51
CA GLN A 111 -8.21 -0.66 0.02
C GLN A 111 -8.51 -1.95 -0.72
N TYR A 112 -9.79 -2.24 -0.95
CA TYR A 112 -10.25 -3.44 -1.63
C TYR A 112 -9.79 -3.47 -3.09
N LYS A 113 -10.02 -2.39 -3.84
CA LYS A 113 -9.57 -2.27 -5.24
C LYS A 113 -8.05 -2.32 -5.36
N PHE A 114 -7.33 -1.75 -4.40
CA PHE A 114 -5.88 -1.83 -4.36
C PHE A 114 -5.41 -3.28 -4.25
N VAL A 115 -6.00 -4.08 -3.35
CA VAL A 115 -5.67 -5.50 -3.22
C VAL A 115 -5.97 -6.25 -4.52
N LEU A 116 -7.17 -6.09 -5.08
CA LEU A 116 -7.58 -6.73 -6.33
C LEU A 116 -6.71 -6.33 -7.54
N SER A 117 -6.20 -5.10 -7.57
CA SER A 117 -5.28 -4.64 -8.61
C SER A 117 -3.84 -5.17 -8.50
N GLY A 118 -3.57 -6.06 -7.53
CA GLY A 118 -2.26 -6.67 -7.30
C GLY A 118 -1.44 -6.04 -6.17
N GLY A 119 -2.09 -5.34 -5.22
CA GLY A 119 -1.43 -4.65 -4.12
C GLY A 119 -0.54 -5.55 -3.25
N ILE A 120 -0.91 -6.83 -3.07
CA ILE A 120 -0.09 -7.81 -2.34
C ILE A 120 1.21 -8.09 -3.10
N GLN A 121 1.12 -8.39 -4.41
CA GLN A 121 2.29 -8.65 -5.24
C GLN A 121 3.18 -7.41 -5.36
N LEU A 122 2.59 -6.21 -5.44
CA LEU A 122 3.33 -4.95 -5.41
C LEU A 122 4.20 -4.83 -4.16
N ALA A 123 3.61 -5.07 -2.99
CA ALA A 123 4.31 -4.95 -1.72
C ALA A 123 5.46 -5.94 -1.58
N ILE A 124 5.33 -7.13 -2.17
CA ILE A 124 6.42 -8.11 -2.27
C ILE A 124 7.48 -7.62 -3.26
N ASN A 125 7.10 -7.15 -4.44
CA ASN A 125 8.02 -6.67 -5.47
C ASN A 125 8.88 -5.51 -4.96
N MET A 126 8.32 -4.56 -4.20
CA MET A 126 9.09 -3.46 -3.60
C MET A 126 10.16 -3.92 -2.60
N LEU A 127 9.96 -5.08 -1.97
CA LEU A 127 10.93 -5.69 -1.04
C LEU A 127 11.98 -6.57 -1.76
N THR A 128 11.61 -7.21 -2.87
CA THR A 128 12.42 -8.29 -3.47
C THR A 128 13.07 -7.92 -4.80
N LYS A 129 12.47 -7.05 -5.61
CA LYS A 129 13.06 -6.64 -6.88
C LYS A 129 14.25 -5.72 -6.64
N ASN A 130 15.34 -5.97 -7.37
CA ASN A 130 16.59 -5.22 -7.26
C ASN A 130 16.56 -3.83 -7.91
N ASN A 131 15.48 -3.50 -8.63
CA ASN A 131 15.28 -2.23 -9.32
C ASN A 131 14.29 -1.28 -8.60
N PHE A 132 13.93 -1.56 -7.34
CA PHE A 132 13.18 -0.60 -6.54
C PHE A 132 14.12 0.51 -6.04
N MET A 133 13.88 1.75 -6.49
CA MET A 133 14.68 2.94 -6.14
C MET A 133 16.19 2.77 -6.34
N PRO A 134 16.66 2.40 -7.55
CA PRO A 134 18.05 1.98 -7.79
C PRO A 134 19.08 3.09 -7.55
N ASN A 135 18.66 4.35 -7.71
CA ASN A 135 19.54 5.54 -7.62
C ASN A 135 19.34 6.34 -6.32
N ALA A 136 18.64 5.78 -5.33
CA ALA A 136 18.30 6.49 -4.12
C ALA A 136 19.43 6.50 -3.10
N ASP A 137 19.73 7.67 -2.53
CA ASP A 137 20.64 7.78 -1.41
C ASP A 137 20.11 7.05 -0.16
N LEU A 138 21.00 6.79 0.81
CA LEU A 138 20.65 6.01 2.00
C LEU A 138 19.49 6.61 2.80
N PRO A 139 19.41 7.94 3.06
CA PRO A 139 18.24 8.54 3.71
C PRO A 139 16.93 8.32 2.93
N SER A 140 16.94 8.47 1.61
CA SER A 140 15.76 8.26 0.76
C SER A 140 15.30 6.81 0.82
N ARG A 141 16.23 5.85 0.67
CA ARG A 141 15.94 4.42 0.78
C ARG A 141 15.34 4.08 2.14
N ARG A 142 15.93 4.59 3.22
CA ARG A 142 15.42 4.35 4.59
C ARG A 142 13.98 4.85 4.74
N SER A 143 13.71 6.08 4.29
CA SER A 143 12.36 6.66 4.37
C SER A 143 11.35 5.85 3.55
N ALA A 144 11.72 5.43 2.34
CA ALA A 144 10.83 4.64 1.48
C ALA A 144 10.56 3.26 2.07
N TYR A 145 11.61 2.52 2.46
CA TYR A 145 11.45 1.18 3.02
C TYR A 145 10.68 1.17 4.34
N GLN A 146 10.76 2.24 5.14
CA GLN A 146 9.91 2.36 6.33
C GLN A 146 8.41 2.32 5.97
N THR A 147 8.00 3.02 4.91
CA THR A 147 6.61 3.02 4.45
C THR A 147 6.26 1.72 3.70
N VAL A 148 7.18 1.20 2.86
CA VAL A 148 7.00 -0.11 2.21
C VAL A 148 6.74 -1.19 3.24
N LEU A 149 7.50 -1.25 4.34
CA LEU A 149 7.28 -2.23 5.41
C LEU A 149 5.89 -2.12 6.06
N LYS A 150 5.34 -0.91 6.17
CA LYS A 150 3.97 -0.72 6.67
C LYS A 150 2.93 -1.27 5.67
N ILE A 151 3.11 -1.00 4.38
CA ILE A 151 2.27 -1.54 3.31
C ILE A 151 2.38 -3.07 3.27
N SER A 152 3.60 -3.61 3.23
CA SER A 152 3.86 -5.04 3.19
C SER A 152 3.29 -5.77 4.40
N LYS A 153 3.43 -5.22 5.61
CA LYS A 153 2.81 -5.78 6.80
C LYS A 153 1.30 -5.88 6.65
N MET A 154 0.65 -4.77 6.27
CA MET A 154 -0.80 -4.75 6.05
C MET A 154 -1.21 -5.79 4.98
N MET A 155 -0.54 -5.82 3.83
CA MET A 155 -0.85 -6.75 2.74
C MET A 155 -0.67 -8.22 3.12
N LEU A 156 0.40 -8.56 3.86
CA LEU A 156 0.63 -9.92 4.33
C LEU A 156 -0.37 -10.32 5.42
N THR A 157 -0.80 -9.39 6.27
CA THR A 157 -1.88 -9.63 7.25
C THR A 157 -3.22 -9.87 6.54
N VAL A 158 -3.55 -9.09 5.50
CA VAL A 158 -4.74 -9.32 4.65
C VAL A 158 -4.72 -10.73 4.07
N LEU A 159 -3.61 -11.11 3.45
CA LEU A 159 -3.42 -12.45 2.87
C LEU A 159 -3.56 -13.54 3.95
N GLY A 160 -3.01 -13.28 5.15
CA GLY A 160 -3.11 -14.22 6.27
C GLY A 160 -4.56 -14.48 6.68
N HIS A 161 -5.35 -13.42 6.86
CA HIS A 161 -6.77 -13.55 7.18
C HIS A 161 -7.56 -14.25 6.07
N ALA A 162 -7.30 -13.93 4.80
CA ALA A 162 -7.96 -14.61 3.68
C ALA A 162 -7.67 -16.11 3.67
N ARG A 163 -6.40 -16.53 3.87
CA ARG A 163 -6.04 -17.96 3.90
C ARG A 163 -6.70 -18.72 5.04
N VAL A 164 -6.78 -18.12 6.24
CA VAL A 164 -7.48 -18.73 7.38
C VAL A 164 -8.97 -18.89 7.07
N GLN A 165 -9.60 -17.83 6.55
CA GLN A 165 -11.04 -17.82 6.26
C GLN A 165 -11.43 -18.86 5.21
N ILE A 166 -10.65 -18.99 4.13
CA ILE A 166 -10.88 -20.02 3.09
C ILE A 166 -10.87 -21.44 3.69
N VAL A 167 -9.94 -21.73 4.61
CA VAL A 167 -9.84 -23.05 5.25
C VAL A 167 -11.01 -23.27 6.21
N VAL A 168 -11.39 -22.26 7.00
CA VAL A 168 -12.53 -22.34 7.92
C VAL A 168 -13.82 -22.64 7.16
N GLU A 169 -14.09 -21.93 6.07
CA GLU A 169 -15.29 -22.12 5.24
C GLU A 169 -15.33 -23.50 4.57
N ALA A 170 -14.20 -23.99 4.10
CA ALA A 170 -14.11 -25.34 3.52
C ALA A 170 -14.35 -26.45 4.57
N CYS A 171 -14.02 -26.22 5.85
CA CYS A 171 -14.29 -27.17 6.93
C CYS A 171 -15.75 -27.16 7.42
N THR A 172 -16.48 -26.04 7.26
CA THR A 172 -17.86 -25.89 7.77
C THR A 172 -18.93 -26.14 6.70
N SER A 173 -18.58 -26.08 5.42
CA SER A 173 -19.53 -26.26 4.32
C SER A 173 -19.79 -27.74 4.01
N GLU A 174 -20.99 -28.22 4.36
CA GLU A 174 -21.48 -29.59 4.07
C GLU A 174 -21.50 -29.94 2.56
N ALA A 175 -21.44 -28.93 1.69
CA ALA A 175 -21.51 -29.07 0.22
C ALA A 175 -20.15 -29.05 -0.48
N SER A 176 -19.02 -28.92 0.24
CA SER A 176 -17.74 -28.65 -0.43
C SER A 176 -17.08 -29.89 -1.04
N VAL A 177 -16.83 -29.82 -2.35
CA VAL A 177 -15.99 -30.75 -3.13
C VAL A 177 -14.48 -30.55 -2.80
N ARG A 178 -14.14 -29.55 -1.98
CA ARG A 178 -12.75 -29.18 -1.63
C ARG A 178 -12.30 -29.92 -0.37
N THR A 179 -11.57 -31.01 -0.55
CA THR A 179 -10.84 -31.66 0.55
C THR A 179 -9.68 -30.77 1.00
N VAL A 180 -9.85 -30.10 2.14
CA VAL A 180 -8.74 -29.45 2.85
C VAL A 180 -7.77 -30.53 3.29
N THR A 181 -6.50 -30.44 2.87
CA THR A 181 -5.48 -31.38 3.32
C THR A 181 -5.17 -31.16 4.80
N PRO A 182 -4.80 -32.21 5.56
CA PRO A 182 -4.40 -32.06 6.97
C PRO A 182 -3.30 -31.01 7.16
N LYS A 183 -2.33 -30.95 6.24
CA LYS A 183 -1.27 -29.96 6.24
C LYS A 183 -1.80 -28.53 6.08
N ALA A 184 -2.74 -28.30 5.16
CA ALA A 184 -3.34 -26.98 4.95
C ALA A 184 -4.14 -26.53 6.19
N HIS A 185 -4.81 -27.47 6.87
CA HIS A 185 -5.50 -27.20 8.13
C HIS A 185 -4.51 -26.82 9.26
N GLU A 186 -3.43 -27.57 9.44
CA GLU A 186 -2.39 -27.28 10.43
C GLU A 186 -1.70 -25.93 10.19
N GLU A 187 -1.35 -25.62 8.93
CA GLU A 187 -0.77 -24.33 8.55
C GLU A 187 -1.74 -23.17 8.86
N ALA A 188 -3.04 -23.33 8.55
CA ALA A 188 -4.05 -22.33 8.83
C ALA A 188 -4.29 -22.14 10.34
N ALA A 189 -4.30 -23.22 11.12
CA ALA A 189 -4.42 -23.15 12.57
C ALA A 189 -3.23 -22.41 13.20
N ALA A 190 -2.00 -22.72 12.78
CA ALA A 190 -0.80 -22.01 13.22
C ALA A 190 -0.84 -20.52 12.84
N LEU A 191 -1.27 -20.21 11.61
CA LEU A 191 -1.42 -18.85 11.14
C LEU A 191 -2.51 -18.09 11.92
N GLN A 192 -3.63 -18.73 12.22
CA GLN A 192 -4.71 -18.15 13.04
C GLN A 192 -4.19 -17.77 14.43
N GLN A 193 -3.40 -18.64 15.07
CA GLN A 193 -2.76 -18.32 16.36
C GLN A 193 -1.80 -17.14 16.25
N ALA A 194 -1.00 -17.07 15.18
CA ALA A 194 -0.10 -15.94 14.96
C ALA A 194 -0.86 -14.60 14.78
N LEU A 195 -1.99 -14.62 14.05
CA LEU A 195 -2.83 -13.44 13.79
C LEU A 195 -3.55 -12.88 15.04
N LEU A 196 -3.55 -13.62 16.16
CA LEU A 196 -4.01 -13.11 17.46
C LEU A 196 -3.04 -12.07 18.04
N HIS A 197 -1.76 -12.17 17.69
CA HIS A 197 -0.69 -11.35 18.27
C HIS A 197 0.02 -10.45 17.25
N ILE A 198 -0.11 -10.75 15.95
CA ILE A 198 0.56 -10.04 14.87
C ILE A 198 -0.47 -9.70 13.79
N PRO A 199 -0.73 -8.40 13.51
CA PRO A 199 -0.15 -7.21 14.13
C PRO A 199 -0.51 -7.04 15.61
N ASN A 200 0.29 -6.27 16.35
CA ASN A 200 0.09 -6.09 17.78
C ASN A 200 -1.30 -5.46 18.06
N PRO A 201 -2.15 -6.09 18.90
CA PRO A 201 -3.55 -5.68 19.05
C PRO A 201 -3.74 -4.33 19.74
N GLU A 202 -2.78 -3.88 20.54
CA GLU A 202 -2.86 -2.61 21.28
C GLU A 202 -2.38 -1.43 20.43
N SER A 203 -1.26 -1.60 19.74
CA SER A 203 -0.62 -0.52 18.98
C SER A 203 -1.06 -0.45 17.52
N GLU A 204 -1.62 -1.53 16.97
CA GLU A 204 -1.93 -1.66 15.53
C GLU A 204 -3.39 -2.04 15.27
N TYR A 205 -4.26 -1.72 16.22
CA TYR A 205 -5.69 -2.05 16.20
C TYR A 205 -6.36 -1.74 14.85
N SER A 206 -6.20 -0.52 14.33
CA SER A 206 -6.83 -0.11 13.07
C SER A 206 -6.35 -0.94 11.88
N MET A 207 -5.04 -1.16 11.76
CA MET A 207 -4.48 -1.99 10.68
C MET A 207 -5.02 -3.42 10.75
N ARG A 208 -5.07 -3.99 11.95
CA ARG A 208 -5.57 -5.35 12.18
C ARG A 208 -7.03 -5.48 11.73
N ASN A 209 -7.89 -4.52 12.07
CA ASN A 209 -9.30 -4.56 11.69
C ASN A 209 -9.51 -4.34 10.19
N VAL A 210 -8.77 -3.41 9.57
CA VAL A 210 -8.78 -3.23 8.12
C VAL A 210 -8.36 -4.53 7.43
N ALA A 211 -7.26 -5.13 7.88
CA ALA A 211 -6.73 -6.35 7.27
C ALA A 211 -7.67 -7.56 7.45
N SER A 212 -8.29 -7.69 8.61
CA SER A 212 -9.29 -8.73 8.88
C SER A 212 -10.52 -8.57 8.00
N ARG A 213 -11.04 -7.34 7.84
CA ARG A 213 -12.20 -7.04 6.98
C ARG A 213 -11.89 -7.38 5.51
N LEU A 214 -10.75 -6.92 5.00
CA LEU A 214 -10.31 -7.21 3.64
C LEU A 214 -10.09 -8.71 3.42
N GLY A 215 -9.42 -9.39 4.36
CA GLY A 215 -9.16 -10.82 4.27
C GLY A 215 -10.43 -11.65 4.18
N GLY A 216 -11.45 -11.33 4.99
CA GLY A 216 -12.76 -11.97 4.92
C GLY A 216 -13.43 -11.77 3.56
N GLN A 217 -13.46 -10.54 3.06
CA GLN A 217 -14.07 -10.22 1.77
C GLN A 217 -13.35 -10.84 0.55
N LEU A 218 -12.05 -11.11 0.65
CA LEU A 218 -11.30 -11.81 -0.39
C LEU A 218 -11.56 -13.32 -0.37
N ALA A 219 -11.77 -13.92 0.80
CA ALA A 219 -12.10 -15.33 0.91
C ALA A 219 -13.46 -15.64 0.26
N GLU A 220 -14.46 -14.79 0.48
CA GLU A 220 -15.79 -14.89 -0.14
C GLU A 220 -15.76 -14.91 -1.68
N GLN A 221 -14.77 -14.28 -2.32
CA GLN A 221 -14.63 -14.28 -3.78
C GLN A 221 -13.97 -15.53 -4.37
N VAL A 222 -13.19 -16.25 -3.55
CA VAL A 222 -12.43 -17.46 -3.97
C VAL A 222 -13.23 -18.74 -3.69
N CYS A 223 -14.29 -18.65 -2.87
CA CYS A 223 -15.27 -19.69 -2.60
C CYS A 223 -16.37 -19.73 -3.67
#